data_AF-A0A9E3RNQ8-F1
#
_entry.id   AF-A0A9E3RNQ8-F1
#
_cell.length_a   1.000
_cell.length_b   1.000
_cell.length_c   1.000
_cell.angle_alpha   90.00
_cell.angle_beta   90.00
_cell.angle_gamma   90.00
#
_symmetry.space_group_name_H-M   'P 1'
#
loop_
_entity.id
_entity.type
_entity.pdbx_description
1 polymer ?
#
loop_
_entity_poly.entity_id
_entity_poly.type
_entity_poly.pdbx_seq_one_letter_code
_entity_poly.pdbx_strand_id
1 'polypeptide(L)'
;MGLIRTQITLLNPTNSTLQSVQVHALVDTGALHLCIPEHVALQLDLKELEQREVLLADGKRKRVPYCGPVEVRFKNRKCFVGALVLGDECLLGAIPMEDMDLVVHPSRLSIDINPQSPNIAVSTAK
;
A
#
# COMPACT_ATOMS: atom_id res chain seq x y z
N MET A 1 -7.66 -18.44 5.73
CA MET A 1 -6.22 -18.12 5.54
C MET A 1 -5.76 -17.33 6.75
N GLY A 2 -4.52 -17.51 7.21
CA GLY A 2 -3.96 -16.65 8.26
C GLY A 2 -3.71 -15.23 7.75
N LEU A 3 -3.60 -14.28 8.68
CA LEU A 3 -3.28 -12.89 8.36
C LEU A 3 -1.80 -12.77 8.00
N ILE A 4 -1.50 -12.17 6.84
CA ILE A 4 -0.14 -11.94 6.36
C ILE A 4 0.21 -10.49 6.65
N ARG A 5 1.26 -10.26 7.46
CA ARG A 5 1.77 -8.91 7.73
C ARG A 5 3.17 -8.78 7.16
N THR A 6 3.46 -7.63 6.59
CA THR A 6 4.77 -7.32 6.04
C THR A 6 5.19 -5.91 6.43
N GLN A 7 6.49 -5.69 6.55
CA GLN A 7 7.02 -4.35 6.77
C GLN A 7 7.24 -3.66 5.42
N ILE A 8 6.67 -2.47 5.27
CA ILE A 8 6.88 -1.59 4.11
C ILE A 8 7.36 -0.22 4.58
N THR A 9 8.04 0.48 3.70
CA THR A 9 8.46 1.86 3.94
C THR A 9 7.62 2.79 3.07
N LEU A 10 7.01 3.79 3.68
CA LEU A 10 6.22 4.81 3.02
C LEU A 10 6.96 6.15 3.03
N LEU A 11 6.94 6.86 1.91
CA LEU A 11 7.57 8.18 1.77
C LEU A 11 6.65 9.13 1.00
N ASN A 12 6.82 10.43 1.25
CA ASN A 12 6.28 11.47 0.39
C ASN A 12 7.37 11.88 -0.63
N PRO A 13 7.24 11.50 -1.92
CA PRO A 13 8.28 11.77 -2.90
C PRO A 13 8.35 13.25 -3.32
N THR A 14 7.33 14.04 -2.98
CA THR A 14 7.30 15.48 -3.28
C THR A 14 8.01 16.33 -2.24
N ASN A 15 8.33 15.75 -1.08
CA ASN A 15 9.03 16.43 -0.01
C ASN A 15 10.14 15.55 0.58
N SER A 16 11.35 15.67 0.01
CA SER A 16 12.51 14.88 0.42
C SER A 16 13.09 15.24 1.78
N THR A 17 12.58 16.29 2.45
CA THR A 17 13.01 16.66 3.81
C THR A 17 12.33 15.81 4.89
N LEU A 18 11.20 15.18 4.55
CA LEU A 18 10.48 14.32 5.47
C LEU A 18 11.16 12.96 5.58
N GLN A 19 11.13 12.40 6.79
CA GLN A 19 11.60 11.05 7.04
C GLN A 19 10.58 10.04 6.50
N SER A 20 11.09 8.89 6.05
CA SER A 20 10.24 7.76 5.70
C SER A 20 9.56 7.18 6.94
N VAL A 21 8.34 6.68 6.79
CA VAL A 21 7.62 5.96 7.85
C VAL A 21 7.65 4.46 7.55
N GLN A 22 8.23 3.67 8.44
CA GLN A 22 8.15 2.20 8.36
C GLN A 22 6.89 1.73 9.08
N VAL A 23 6.09 0.90 8.41
CA VAL A 23 4.83 0.39 8.95
C VAL A 23 4.73 -1.11 8.75
N HIS A 24 4.06 -1.79 9.68
CA HIS A 24 3.55 -3.14 9.44
C HIS A 24 2.20 -3.02 8.74
N ALA A 25 2.12 -3.49 7.50
CA ALA A 25 0.91 -3.51 6.72
C ALA A 25 0.32 -4.92 6.67
N LEU A 26 -1.01 -5.02 6.80
CA LEU A 26 -1.76 -6.23 6.46
C LEU A 26 -1.79 -6.36 4.94
N VAL A 27 -1.34 -7.50 4.43
CA VAL A 27 -1.45 -7.86 3.01
C VAL A 27 -2.89 -8.27 2.74
N ASP A 28 -3.62 -7.43 2.02
CA ASP A 28 -5.05 -7.63 1.79
C ASP A 28 -5.36 -7.57 0.29
N THR A 29 -5.50 -8.75 -0.32
CA THR A 29 -5.89 -8.89 -1.73
C THR A 29 -7.35 -8.48 -1.99
N GLY A 30 -8.16 -8.33 -0.94
CA GLY A 30 -9.53 -7.79 -1.02
C GLY A 30 -9.58 -6.27 -1.03
N ALA A 31 -8.54 -5.60 -0.53
CA ALA A 31 -8.36 -4.15 -0.66
C ALA A 31 -7.71 -3.82 -2.01
N LEU A 32 -8.24 -2.81 -2.71
CA LEU A 32 -7.68 -2.40 -3.99
C LEU A 32 -6.49 -1.44 -3.84
N HIS A 33 -6.64 -0.42 -3.00
CA HIS A 33 -5.66 0.64 -2.80
C HIS A 33 -4.82 0.42 -1.54
N LEU A 34 -3.70 1.13 -1.45
CA LEU A 34 -3.05 1.35 -0.16
C LEU A 34 -4.04 2.07 0.78
N CYS A 35 -4.24 1.53 1.97
CA CYS A 35 -4.98 2.20 3.03
C CYS A 35 -4.01 2.53 4.16
N ILE A 36 -4.07 3.76 4.67
CA ILE A 36 -3.22 4.21 5.77
C ILE A 36 -4.05 4.88 6.86
N PRO A 37 -3.66 4.74 8.14
CA PRO A 37 -4.23 5.53 9.22
C PRO A 37 -3.92 7.02 9.07
N GLU A 38 -4.78 7.87 9.66
CA GLU A 38 -4.63 9.33 9.64
C GLU A 38 -3.26 9.80 10.16
N HIS A 39 -2.76 9.19 11.23
CA HIS A 39 -1.46 9.56 11.81
C HIS A 39 -0.26 9.29 10.87
N VAL A 40 -0.37 8.33 9.96
CA VAL A 40 0.66 8.06 8.94
C VAL A 40 0.59 9.12 7.84
N ALA A 41 -0.62 9.47 7.40
CA ALA A 41 -0.82 10.54 6.41
C ALA A 41 -0.29 11.89 6.90
N LEU A 42 -0.51 12.21 8.19
CA LEU A 42 0.01 13.41 8.83
C LEU A 42 1.55 13.42 8.91
N GLN A 43 2.18 12.31 9.30
CA GLN A 43 3.65 12.22 9.36
C GLN A 43 4.31 12.39 7.99
N LEU A 44 3.65 11.91 6.95
CA LEU A 44 4.12 12.04 5.57
C LEU A 44 3.70 13.38 4.91
N ASP A 45 2.97 14.25 5.62
CA ASP A 45 2.43 15.52 5.11
C ASP A 45 1.73 15.34 3.75
N LEU A 46 0.86 14.32 3.66
CA LEU A 46 0.19 14.00 2.41
C LEU A 46 -0.98 14.95 2.16
N LYS A 47 -1.02 15.50 0.94
CA LYS A 47 -2.13 16.34 0.49
C LYS A 47 -3.31 15.47 0.10
N GLU A 48 -4.49 15.86 0.54
CA GLU A 48 -5.75 15.33 0.02
C GLU A 48 -5.92 15.77 -1.43
N LEU A 49 -6.10 14.80 -2.32
CA LEU A 49 -6.32 15.02 -3.75
C LEU A 49 -7.82 15.09 -4.06
N GLU A 50 -8.59 14.18 -3.47
CA GLU A 50 -10.03 14.10 -3.62
C GLU A 50 -10.66 13.26 -2.49
N GLN A 51 -11.99 13.29 -2.39
CA GLN A 51 -12.77 12.38 -1.55
C GLN A 51 -13.25 11.19 -2.39
N ARG A 52 -13.04 9.97 -1.91
CA ARG A 52 -13.51 8.74 -2.59
C ARG A 52 -14.54 8.01 -1.76
N GLU A 53 -15.59 7.51 -2.42
CA GLU A 53 -16.51 6.56 -1.79
C GLU A 53 -15.90 5.15 -1.80
N VAL A 54 -15.83 4.53 -0.63
CA VAL A 54 -15.32 3.17 -0.44
C VAL A 54 -16.40 2.25 0.11
N LEU A 55 -16.41 1.00 -0.35
CA LEU A 55 -17.23 -0.07 0.21
C LEU A 55 -16.40 -0.84 1.23
N LEU A 56 -16.83 -0.84 2.48
CA LEU A 56 -16.15 -1.52 3.57
C LEU A 56 -16.56 -3.00 3.63
N ALA A 57 -15.77 -3.80 4.36
CA ALA A 57 -16.05 -5.23 4.55
C ALA A 57 -17.41 -5.52 5.22
N ASP A 58 -17.95 -4.56 5.99
CA ASP A 58 -19.29 -4.64 6.60
C ASP A 58 -20.43 -4.22 5.65
N GLY A 59 -20.12 -3.94 4.38
CA GLY A 59 -21.06 -3.53 3.35
C GLY A 59 -21.44 -2.04 3.39
N LYS A 60 -20.93 -1.25 4.35
CA LYS A 60 -21.21 0.18 4.41
C LYS A 60 -20.38 0.95 3.38
N ARG A 61 -20.98 2.04 2.88
CA ARG A 61 -20.28 3.04 2.07
C ARG A 61 -19.82 4.19 2.96
N LYS A 62 -18.58 4.63 2.75
CA LYS A 62 -18.01 5.79 3.45
C LYS A 62 -17.24 6.65 2.46
N ARG A 63 -17.33 7.97 2.59
CA ARG A 63 -16.40 8.89 1.91
C ARG A 63 -15.15 9.06 2.76
N VAL A 64 -13.99 8.87 2.15
CA VAL A 64 -12.68 8.98 2.81
C VAL A 64 -11.73 9.81 1.96
N PRO A 65 -10.78 10.54 2.58
CA PRO A 65 -9.73 11.24 1.85
C PRO A 65 -8.88 10.27 1.03
N TYR A 66 -8.60 10.64 -0.21
CA TYR A 66 -7.58 10.01 -1.04
C TYR A 66 -6.40 10.96 -1.16
N CYS A 67 -5.26 10.58 -0.58
CA CYS A 67 -4.09 11.43 -0.43
C CYS A 67 -2.90 10.89 -1.23
N GLY A 68 -1.99 11.76 -1.64
CA GLY A 68 -0.77 11.34 -2.31
C GLY A 68 0.04 12.47 -2.94
N PRO A 69 1.06 12.12 -3.74
CA PRO A 69 1.52 10.75 -4.02
C PRO A 69 2.25 10.12 -2.83
N VAL A 70 2.28 8.79 -2.77
CA VAL A 70 3.01 7.99 -1.78
C VAL A 70 3.97 7.06 -2.51
N GLU A 71 5.25 7.10 -2.18
CA GLU A 71 6.21 6.07 -2.58
C GLU A 71 6.15 4.93 -1.57
N VAL A 72 5.84 3.72 -2.04
CA VAL A 72 5.88 2.51 -1.22
C VAL A 72 7.12 1.72 -1.60
N ARG A 73 7.87 1.24 -0.62
CA ARG A 73 9.04 0.38 -0.83
C ARG A 73 8.88 -0.94 -0.11
N PHE A 74 9.22 -2.02 -0.80
CA PHE A 74 9.32 -3.36 -0.25
C PHE A 74 10.53 -4.07 -0.87
N LYS A 75 11.52 -4.47 -0.05
CA LYS A 75 12.77 -5.08 -0.52
C LYS A 75 13.43 -4.23 -1.62
N ASN A 76 13.66 -4.81 -2.81
CA ASN A 76 14.22 -4.12 -3.98
C ASN A 76 13.15 -3.53 -4.91
N ARG A 77 11.90 -3.43 -4.46
CA ARG A 77 10.76 -2.90 -5.21
C ARG A 77 10.31 -1.56 -4.66
N LYS A 78 9.78 -0.74 -5.56
CA LYS A 78 9.06 0.48 -5.21
C LYS A 78 7.94 0.76 -6.21
N CYS A 79 6.88 1.40 -5.75
CA CYS A 79 5.79 1.91 -6.57
C CYS A 79 5.37 3.30 -6.10
N PHE A 80 4.65 4.04 -6.94
CA PHE A 80 3.99 5.30 -6.58
C PHE A 80 2.49 5.12 -6.68
N VAL A 81 1.78 5.37 -5.57
CA VAL A 81 0.32 5.23 -5.48
C VAL A 81 -0.27 6.40 -4.70
N GLY A 82 -1.59 6.55 -4.73
CA GLY A 82 -2.29 7.29 -3.68
C GLY A 82 -2.77 6.33 -2.58
N ALA A 83 -3.09 6.89 -1.42
CA ALA A 83 -3.56 6.16 -0.26
C ALA A 83 -4.94 6.65 0.17
N LEU A 84 -5.82 5.71 0.51
CA LEU A 84 -7.07 6.02 1.21
C LEU A 84 -6.76 6.21 2.71
N VAL A 85 -7.23 7.30 3.31
CA VAL A 85 -7.02 7.58 4.74
C VAL A 85 -8.19 7.06 5.55
N LEU A 86 -8.03 5.88 6.15
CA LEU A 86 -9.04 5.18 6.95
C LEU A 86 -8.42 4.06 7.78
N GLY A 87 -9.17 3.61 8.78
CA GLY A 87 -8.77 2.48 9.64
C GLY A 87 -7.68 2.85 10.63
N ASP A 88 -7.18 1.83 11.32
CA ASP A 88 -6.17 1.89 12.37
C ASP A 88 -4.88 1.14 12.01
N GLU A 89 -4.92 0.23 11.04
CA GLU A 89 -3.74 -0.43 10.45
C GLU A 89 -3.57 -0.11 8.95
N CYS A 90 -2.32 -0.18 8.46
CA CYS A 90 -2.04 -0.03 7.04
C CYS A 90 -2.47 -1.29 6.29
N LEU A 91 -3.15 -1.14 5.15
CA LEU A 91 -3.47 -2.25 4.24
C LEU A 91 -2.67 -2.12 2.95
N LEU A 92 -1.90 -3.14 2.61
CA LEU A 92 -1.25 -3.26 1.31
C LEU A 92 -2.24 -3.93 0.35
N GLY A 93 -2.92 -3.11 -0.45
CA GLY A 93 -3.92 -3.55 -1.44
C GLY A 93 -3.33 -4.08 -2.75
N ALA A 94 -4.20 -4.52 -3.65
CA ALA A 94 -3.84 -5.13 -4.93
C ALA A 94 -3.01 -4.22 -5.84
N ILE A 95 -3.35 -2.94 -5.99
CA ILE A 95 -2.61 -2.00 -6.87
C ILE A 95 -1.13 -1.93 -6.51
N PRO A 96 -0.72 -1.57 -5.27
CA PRO A 96 0.69 -1.52 -4.94
C PRO A 96 1.37 -2.90 -4.97
N MET A 97 0.64 -4.00 -4.72
CA MET A 97 1.22 -5.35 -4.85
C MET A 97 1.51 -5.72 -6.30
N GLU A 98 0.59 -5.45 -7.22
CA GLU A 98 0.73 -5.73 -8.64
C GLU A 98 1.79 -4.83 -9.28
N ASP A 99 1.80 -3.52 -8.96
CA ASP A 99 2.80 -2.59 -9.48
C ASP A 99 4.23 -2.97 -9.06
N MET A 100 4.38 -3.52 -7.85
CA MET A 100 5.66 -4.02 -7.34
C MET A 100 6.01 -5.46 -7.78
N ASP A 101 5.13 -6.16 -8.51
CA ASP A 101 5.30 -7.55 -8.95
C ASP A 101 5.57 -8.50 -7.76
N LEU A 102 4.67 -8.47 -6.78
CA LEU A 102 4.75 -9.27 -5.56
C LEU A 102 3.87 -10.53 -5.61
N VAL A 103 4.33 -11.57 -4.92
CA VAL A 103 3.64 -12.87 -4.81
C VAL A 103 3.30 -13.16 -3.35
N VAL A 104 2.02 -13.44 -3.11
CA VAL A 104 1.52 -13.86 -1.80
C VAL A 104 1.74 -15.37 -1.62
N HIS A 105 2.29 -15.77 -0.48
CA HIS A 105 2.52 -17.16 -0.10
C HIS A 105 1.67 -17.55 1.13
N PRO A 106 0.41 -18.02 0.93
CA PRO A 106 -0.51 -18.33 2.02
C PRO A 106 0.00 -19.37 3.02
N SER A 107 0.70 -20.41 2.54
CA SER A 107 1.24 -21.48 3.39
C SER A 107 2.38 -21.02 4.30
N ARG A 108 3.06 -19.93 3.93
CA ARG A 108 4.17 -19.32 4.69
C ARG A 108 3.76 -18.07 5.45
N LEU A 109 2.50 -17.64 5.28
CA LEU A 109 1.98 -16.37 5.79
C LEU A 109 2.89 -15.17 5.45
N SER A 110 3.38 -15.13 4.20
CA SER A 110 4.34 -14.13 3.76
C SER A 110 4.02 -13.60 2.37
N ILE A 111 4.63 -12.47 2.00
CA ILE A 111 4.67 -11.94 0.65
C ILE A 111 6.14 -11.78 0.24
N ASP A 112 6.46 -12.02 -1.02
CA ASP A 112 7.82 -11.85 -1.54
C ASP A 112 7.80 -11.30 -2.96
N ILE A 113 8.98 -10.90 -3.46
CA ILE A 113 9.23 -10.57 -4.84
C ILE A 113 8.92 -11.80 -5.71
N ASN A 114 8.33 -11.57 -6.89
CA ASN A 114 8.13 -12.63 -7.85
C ASN A 114 9.46 -13.34 -8.22
N PRO A 115 9.59 -14.65 -7.96
CA PRO A 115 10.83 -15.38 -8.20
C PRO A 115 11.14 -15.55 -9.69
N GLN A 116 10.18 -15.34 -10.59
CA GLN A 116 10.41 -15.36 -12.04
C GLN A 116 11.08 -14.08 -12.55
N SER A 117 11.10 -13.03 -11.74
CA SER A 117 11.59 -11.70 -12.09
C SER A 117 12.42 -11.08 -10.94
N PRO A 118 13.40 -11.78 -10.35
CA PRO A 118 13.98 -11.41 -9.04
C PRO A 118 14.59 -9.99 -8.99
N ASN A 119 15.16 -9.53 -10.12
CA ASN A 119 15.91 -8.27 -10.18
C ASN A 119 15.07 -7.06 -10.61
N ILE A 120 14.13 -7.25 -11.54
CA ILE A 120 13.36 -6.17 -12.17
C ILE A 120 11.89 -6.61 -12.22
N ALA A 121 10.99 -5.76 -11.73
CA ALA A 121 9.54 -6.01 -11.80
C ALA A 121 9.07 -6.13 -13.25
N VAL A 122 8.15 -7.05 -13.53
CA VAL A 122 7.57 -7.24 -14.85
C VAL A 122 6.12 -6.81 -14.84
N SER A 123 5.75 -5.92 -15.77
CA SER A 123 4.36 -5.54 -16.03
C SER A 123 3.91 -6.08 -17.38
N THR A 124 2.65 -6.51 -17.47
CA THR A 124 2.07 -6.95 -18.74
C THR A 124 1.41 -5.76 -19.44
N ALA A 125 1.91 -5.41 -20.63
CA ALA A 125 1.25 -4.47 -21.55
C ALA A 125 0.78 -5.27 -22.77
N LYS A 126 -0.55 -5.44 -22.93
CA LYS A 126 -1.17 -6.13 -24.07
C LYS A 126 -2.24 -5.25 -24.69
#